data_AF-A0A8T4DNL0-F1
#
_entry.id   AF-A0A8T4DNL0-F1
#
_cell.length_a   1.000
_cell.length_b   1.000
_cell.length_c   1.000
_cell.angle_alpha   90.00
_cell.angle_beta   90.00
_cell.angle_gamma   90.00
#
_symmetry.space_group_name_H-M   'P 1'
#
loop_
_entity.id
_entity.type
_entity.pdbx_description
1 polymer ?
#
loop_
_entity_poly.entity_id
_entity_poly.type
_entity_poly.pdbx_seq_one_letter_code
_entity_poly.pdbx_strand_id
1 'polypeptide(L)'
;MDDPKDKDGHDNAYLHNKEEAIKLALQNEIKVRKFYLDHAEKMKGDLAKKTFIFLADEELKHEETIREFVKNLKNGANPDLDPGPANSSVDKNKEFFGMSVGKASDKVVASQEELDAYEMAAEIELKGYKFYEKSASEATHENIKHLFTFLTKEENAHYHLITNTANYLKNPETFIQDQEDWFFEGG
;
A
#
# COMPACT_ATOMS: atom_id res chain seq x y z
N MET A 1 -20.93 44.20 -27.19
CA MET A 1 -19.71 44.64 -26.52
C MET A 1 -19.69 43.94 -25.17
N ASP A 2 -18.66 43.14 -25.00
CA ASP A 2 -18.15 42.47 -23.80
C ASP A 2 -19.11 41.56 -22.99
N ASP A 3 -19.01 40.26 -23.27
CA ASP A 3 -18.31 39.33 -22.37
C ASP A 3 -18.08 37.96 -23.07
N PRO A 4 -16.83 37.50 -23.26
CA PRO A 4 -16.60 36.09 -23.51
C PRO A 4 -15.45 35.55 -22.65
N LYS A 5 -15.78 34.77 -21.63
CA LYS A 5 -15.49 33.31 -21.54
C LYS A 5 -15.39 32.91 -20.08
N ASP A 6 -16.40 32.22 -19.63
CA ASP A 6 -16.23 31.12 -18.68
C ASP A 6 -17.46 30.25 -18.79
N LYS A 7 -17.41 29.23 -19.67
CA LYS A 7 -17.98 27.88 -19.50
C LYS A 7 -17.28 26.95 -20.50
N ASP A 8 -16.99 25.76 -20.02
CA ASP A 8 -16.66 24.56 -20.81
C ASP A 8 -15.19 24.45 -21.25
N GLY A 9 -14.37 23.94 -20.34
CA GLY A 9 -12.99 23.53 -20.62
C GLY A 9 -12.41 22.49 -19.67
N HIS A 10 -13.22 21.86 -18.81
CA HIS A 10 -12.81 20.67 -18.06
C HIS A 10 -13.29 19.43 -18.82
N ASP A 11 -12.77 19.26 -20.03
CA ASP A 11 -12.83 18.00 -20.78
C ASP A 11 -12.02 16.96 -19.99
N ASN A 12 -12.71 16.32 -19.06
CA ASN A 12 -13.18 14.95 -19.17
C ASN A 12 -12.53 14.00 -20.19
N ALA A 13 -11.22 14.10 -20.34
CA ALA A 13 -10.31 13.02 -20.71
C ALA A 13 -10.30 11.85 -19.69
N TYR A 14 -11.29 11.76 -18.78
CA TYR A 14 -11.30 11.01 -17.51
C TYR A 14 -11.28 9.47 -17.64
N LEU A 15 -11.58 8.84 -18.78
CA LEU A 15 -11.89 7.39 -18.80
C LEU A 15 -11.33 6.65 -20.02
N HIS A 16 -10.48 7.30 -20.81
CA HIS A 16 -10.12 6.78 -22.12
C HIS A 16 -9.07 5.67 -22.15
N ASN A 17 -8.57 5.22 -21.00
CA ASN A 17 -8.09 3.84 -20.96
C ASN A 17 -8.16 3.21 -19.56
N LYS A 18 -9.15 2.35 -19.36
CA LYS A 18 -9.19 1.41 -18.22
C LYS A 18 -7.90 0.59 -18.12
N GLU A 19 -7.25 0.30 -19.25
CA GLU A 19 -5.94 -0.32 -19.28
C GLU A 19 -4.80 0.62 -18.88
N GLU A 20 -4.91 1.95 -19.05
CA GLU A 20 -3.86 2.88 -18.58
C GLU A 20 -3.85 2.96 -17.06
N ALA A 21 -5.01 3.01 -16.40
CA ALA A 21 -5.08 2.97 -14.95
C ALA A 21 -4.47 1.67 -14.40
N ILE A 22 -4.78 0.53 -15.02
CA ILE A 22 -4.22 -0.77 -14.62
C ILE A 22 -2.71 -0.88 -14.96
N LYS A 23 -2.27 -0.36 -16.11
CA LYS A 23 -0.84 -0.29 -16.48
C LYS A 23 -0.07 0.60 -15.51
N LEU A 24 -0.64 1.74 -15.12
CA LEU A 24 -0.05 2.66 -14.16
C LEU A 24 0.03 2.04 -12.78
N ALA A 25 -1.04 1.34 -12.34
CA ALA A 25 -1.03 0.55 -11.11
C ALA A 25 0.14 -0.44 -11.11
N LEU A 26 0.23 -1.30 -12.14
CA LEU A 26 1.33 -2.25 -12.27
C LEU A 26 2.72 -1.59 -12.26
N GLN A 27 2.88 -0.44 -12.92
CA GLN A 27 4.14 0.29 -12.91
C GLN A 27 4.46 0.89 -11.55
N ASN A 28 3.45 1.32 -10.79
CA ASN A 28 3.62 1.81 -9.43
C ASN A 28 4.06 0.66 -8.52
N GLU A 29 3.36 -0.48 -8.54
CA GLU A 29 3.72 -1.68 -7.76
C GLU A 29 5.19 -2.09 -7.98
N ILE A 30 5.64 -2.18 -9.24
CA ILE A 30 7.04 -2.50 -9.58
C ILE A 30 8.02 -1.50 -8.97
N LYS A 31 7.68 -0.21 -9.00
CA LYS A 31 8.53 0.86 -8.45
C LYS A 31 8.56 0.81 -6.92
N VAL A 32 7.42 0.59 -6.28
CA VAL A 32 7.30 0.51 -4.82
C VAL A 32 8.06 -0.72 -4.32
N ARG A 33 7.87 -1.88 -4.95
CA ARG A 33 8.67 -3.08 -4.66
C ARG A 33 10.17 -2.83 -4.78
N LYS A 34 10.60 -2.19 -5.87
CA LYS A 34 12.02 -1.84 -6.05
C LYS A 34 12.51 -0.91 -4.95
N PHE A 35 11.72 0.11 -4.60
CA PHE A 35 12.04 1.02 -3.50
C PHE A 35 12.26 0.24 -2.21
N TYR A 36 11.39 -0.73 -1.90
CA TYR A 36 11.51 -1.54 -0.70
C TYR A 36 12.78 -2.40 -0.68
N LEU A 37 13.07 -3.11 -1.77
CA LEU A 37 14.29 -3.90 -1.88
C LEU A 37 15.56 -3.04 -1.76
N ASP A 38 15.61 -1.91 -2.46
CA ASP A 38 16.77 -1.00 -2.45
C ASP A 38 17.02 -0.38 -1.05
N HIS A 39 15.97 -0.19 -0.25
CA HIS A 39 16.09 0.34 1.11
C HIS A 39 16.38 -0.75 2.14
N ALA A 40 15.83 -1.96 1.97
CA ALA A 40 16.14 -3.11 2.83
C ALA A 40 17.65 -3.41 2.91
N GLU A 41 18.39 -3.20 1.81
CA GLU A 41 19.85 -3.38 1.77
C GLU A 41 20.61 -2.36 2.63
N LYS A 42 20.01 -1.20 2.89
CA LYS A 42 20.63 -0.07 3.64
C LYS A 42 20.26 -0.08 5.11
N MET A 43 19.22 -0.83 5.50
CA MET A 43 18.78 -0.96 6.89
C MET A 43 19.83 -1.70 7.72
N LYS A 44 20.12 -1.15 8.91
CA LYS A 44 21.04 -1.75 9.87
C LYS A 44 20.28 -2.58 10.90
N GLY A 45 19.09 -2.13 11.30
CA GLY A 45 18.21 -2.84 12.22
C GLY A 45 17.56 -4.06 11.58
N ASP A 46 17.55 -5.18 12.28
CA ASP A 46 16.95 -6.44 11.79
C ASP A 46 15.44 -6.31 11.57
N LEU A 47 14.72 -5.67 12.50
CA LEU A 47 13.30 -5.37 12.35
C LEU A 47 13.05 -4.46 11.14
N ALA A 48 13.81 -3.38 11.02
CA ALA A 48 13.69 -2.43 9.91
C ALA A 48 13.85 -3.13 8.56
N LYS A 49 14.92 -3.91 8.41
CA LYS A 49 15.20 -4.68 7.21
C LYS A 49 14.09 -5.69 6.89
N LYS A 50 13.63 -6.44 7.89
CA LYS A 50 12.59 -7.46 7.71
C LYS A 50 11.27 -6.85 7.26
N THR A 51 10.87 -5.70 7.81
CA THR A 51 9.63 -5.03 7.38
C THR A 51 9.69 -4.60 5.91
N PHE A 52 10.81 -4.02 5.47
CA PHE A 52 10.98 -3.65 4.06
C PHE A 52 10.97 -4.88 3.13
N ILE A 53 11.59 -6.00 3.52
CA ILE A 53 11.53 -7.25 2.75
C ILE A 53 10.11 -7.79 2.67
N PHE A 54 9.39 -7.81 3.80
CA PHE A 54 8.01 -8.26 3.86
C PHE A 54 7.11 -7.44 2.93
N LEU A 55 7.21 -6.11 2.98
CA LEU A 55 6.45 -5.23 2.08
C LEU A 55 6.81 -5.47 0.61
N ALA A 56 8.08 -5.66 0.27
CA ALA A 56 8.49 -6.00 -1.09
C ALA A 56 7.88 -7.33 -1.59
N ASP A 57 7.66 -8.30 -0.71
CA ASP A 57 7.00 -9.56 -1.03
C ASP A 57 5.47 -9.39 -1.18
N GLU A 58 4.83 -8.48 -0.42
CA GLU A 58 3.42 -8.13 -0.63
C GLU A 58 3.22 -7.39 -1.97
N GLU A 59 4.08 -6.41 -2.31
CA GLU A 59 3.99 -5.71 -3.60
C GLU A 59 4.19 -6.65 -4.80
N LEU A 60 5.00 -7.71 -4.64
CA LEU A 60 5.13 -8.73 -5.68
C LEU A 60 3.79 -9.45 -5.92
N LYS A 61 3.01 -9.73 -4.87
CA LYS A 61 1.69 -10.34 -5.01
C LYS A 61 0.71 -9.39 -5.68
N HIS A 62 0.81 -8.08 -5.43
CA HIS A 62 0.03 -7.07 -6.15
C HIS A 62 0.37 -7.09 -7.63
N GLU A 63 1.66 -7.08 -8.00
CA GLU A 63 2.10 -7.19 -9.39
C GLU A 63 1.51 -8.44 -10.08
N GLU A 64 1.60 -9.60 -9.44
CA GLU A 64 1.09 -10.87 -9.95
C GLU A 64 -0.43 -10.83 -10.14
N THR A 65 -1.15 -10.33 -9.14
CA THR A 65 -2.61 -10.16 -9.16
C THR A 65 -3.05 -9.26 -10.32
N ILE A 66 -2.38 -8.12 -10.51
CA ILE A 66 -2.69 -7.19 -11.61
C ILE A 66 -2.39 -7.84 -12.96
N ARG A 67 -1.27 -8.56 -13.10
CA ARG A 67 -0.92 -9.25 -14.36
C ARG A 67 -1.93 -10.34 -14.70
N GLU A 68 -2.35 -11.13 -13.73
CA GLU A 68 -3.37 -12.15 -13.90
C GLU A 68 -4.72 -11.54 -14.26
N PHE A 69 -5.11 -10.46 -13.58
CA PHE A 69 -6.32 -9.72 -13.89
C PHE A 69 -6.35 -9.23 -15.35
N VAL A 70 -5.25 -8.60 -15.81
CA VAL A 70 -5.12 -8.14 -17.21
C VAL A 70 -5.21 -9.31 -18.19
N LYS A 71 -4.58 -10.45 -17.88
CA LYS A 71 -4.63 -11.65 -18.72
C LYS A 71 -6.06 -12.19 -18.83
N ASN A 72 -6.79 -12.27 -17.71
CA ASN A 72 -8.16 -12.77 -17.68
C ASN A 72 -9.12 -11.84 -18.43
N LEU A 73 -9.00 -10.52 -18.24
CA LEU A 73 -9.77 -9.54 -19.01
C LEU A 73 -9.57 -9.68 -20.53
N LYS A 74 -8.33 -9.87 -21.00
CA LYS A 74 -8.04 -10.06 -22.43
C LYS A 74 -8.66 -11.32 -23.02
N ASN A 75 -8.86 -12.35 -22.21
CA ASN A 75 -9.46 -13.61 -22.63
C ASN A 75 -10.99 -13.60 -22.52
N GLY A 76 -11.61 -12.48 -22.13
CA GLY A 76 -13.05 -12.38 -21.88
C GLY A 76 -13.51 -13.16 -20.65
N ALA A 77 -12.58 -13.59 -19.79
CA ALA A 77 -12.89 -14.25 -18.53
C ALA A 77 -13.27 -13.20 -17.48
N ASN A 78 -14.15 -13.58 -16.56
CA ASN A 78 -14.43 -12.80 -15.37
C ASN A 78 -13.40 -13.19 -14.29
N PRO A 79 -12.37 -12.38 -14.00
CA PRO A 79 -11.42 -12.71 -12.95
C PRO A 79 -12.15 -12.77 -11.60
N ASP A 80 -12.13 -13.95 -10.99
CA ASP A 80 -12.55 -14.15 -9.61
C ASP A 80 -11.44 -13.63 -8.71
N LEU A 81 -11.47 -12.32 -8.45
CA LEU A 81 -10.66 -11.74 -7.39
C LEU A 81 -11.40 -12.05 -6.09
N ASP A 82 -10.97 -13.10 -5.39
CA ASP A 82 -11.32 -13.30 -3.99
C ASP A 82 -10.42 -12.35 -3.16
N PRO A 83 -10.94 -11.22 -2.64
CA PRO A 83 -10.15 -10.32 -1.80
C PRO A 83 -9.83 -10.96 -0.43
N GLY A 84 -10.25 -12.20 -0.18
CA GLY A 84 -10.19 -12.84 1.10
C GLY A 84 -11.12 -12.16 2.12
N PRO A 85 -11.07 -12.57 3.39
CA PRO A 85 -11.78 -11.88 4.44
C PRO A 85 -11.32 -10.41 4.54
N ALA A 86 -12.24 -9.51 4.86
CA ALA A 86 -12.04 -8.06 4.81
C ALA A 86 -10.81 -7.54 5.58
N ASN A 87 -10.33 -8.29 6.58
CA ASN A 87 -9.21 -7.94 7.45
C ASN A 87 -7.96 -8.80 7.21
N SER A 88 -7.92 -9.65 6.17
CA SER A 88 -6.86 -10.66 6.02
C SER A 88 -5.45 -10.07 5.97
N SER A 89 -5.27 -8.92 5.34
CA SER A 89 -3.97 -8.25 5.21
C SER A 89 -3.61 -7.45 6.45
N VAL A 90 -4.61 -6.91 7.14
CA VAL A 90 -4.42 -6.36 8.49
C VAL A 90 -3.91 -7.47 9.41
N ASP A 91 -4.60 -8.61 9.48
CA ASP A 91 -4.24 -9.73 10.36
C ASP A 91 -2.83 -10.28 10.06
N LYS A 92 -2.48 -10.46 8.77
CA LYS A 92 -1.12 -10.84 8.36
C LYS A 92 -0.08 -9.82 8.82
N ASN A 93 -0.33 -8.52 8.65
CA ASN A 93 0.59 -7.47 9.07
C ASN A 93 0.74 -7.44 10.60
N LYS A 94 -0.35 -7.69 11.34
CA LYS A 94 -0.35 -7.82 12.80
C LYS A 94 0.51 -9.01 13.24
N GLU A 95 0.32 -10.17 12.63
CA GLU A 95 1.10 -11.38 12.92
C GLU A 95 2.59 -11.17 12.62
N PHE A 96 2.90 -10.61 11.45
CA PHE A 96 4.27 -10.29 11.05
C PHE A 96 4.94 -9.34 12.06
N PHE A 97 4.26 -8.25 12.43
CA PHE A 97 4.78 -7.27 13.37
C PHE A 97 5.02 -7.90 14.74
N GLY A 98 4.04 -8.60 15.30
CA GLY A 98 4.14 -9.25 16.61
C GLY A 98 5.28 -10.28 16.67
N MET A 99 5.42 -11.11 15.63
CA MET A 99 6.51 -12.08 15.53
C MET A 99 7.87 -11.40 15.37
N SER A 100 7.94 -10.32 14.60
CA SER A 100 9.20 -9.62 14.31
C SER A 100 9.69 -8.82 15.51
N VAL A 101 8.79 -8.14 16.23
CA VAL A 101 9.09 -7.46 17.49
C VAL A 101 9.47 -8.45 18.59
N GLY A 102 8.75 -9.56 18.73
CA GLY A 102 9.08 -10.58 19.74
C GLY A 102 10.44 -11.27 19.53
N LYS A 103 10.95 -11.25 18.29
CA LYS A 103 12.28 -11.77 17.92
C LYS A 103 13.36 -10.69 17.83
N ALA A 104 12.98 -9.41 17.84
CA ALA A 104 13.92 -8.30 17.81
C ALA A 104 14.66 -8.28 19.16
N SER A 105 15.93 -8.68 19.16
CA SER A 105 16.83 -8.55 20.30
C SER A 105 17.22 -7.11 20.61
N ASP A 106 16.92 -6.22 19.66
CA ASP A 106 17.52 -4.90 19.59
C ASP A 106 16.59 -3.90 20.26
N LYS A 107 16.93 -3.51 21.49
CA LYS A 107 16.52 -2.22 22.08
C LYS A 107 17.20 -1.03 21.38
N VAL A 108 17.62 -1.22 20.13
CA VAL A 108 18.38 -0.25 19.36
C VAL A 108 17.38 0.67 18.68
N VAL A 109 17.38 1.93 19.13
CA VAL A 109 16.65 2.99 18.46
C VAL A 109 17.20 3.14 17.05
N ALA A 110 16.31 3.14 16.06
CA ALA A 110 16.69 3.26 14.65
C ALA A 110 17.41 4.60 14.38
N SER A 111 18.29 4.62 13.39
CA SER A 111 18.95 5.87 12.99
C SER A 111 17.97 6.83 12.33
N GLN A 112 18.32 8.12 12.25
CA GLN A 112 17.47 9.10 11.57
C GLN A 112 17.25 8.71 10.11
N GLU A 113 18.27 8.18 9.43
CA GLU A 113 18.17 7.72 8.04
C GLU A 113 17.21 6.54 7.88
N GLU A 114 17.11 5.64 8.87
CA GLU A 114 16.13 4.56 8.85
C GLU A 114 14.72 5.12 9.07
N LEU A 115 14.54 6.06 10.00
CA LEU A 115 13.25 6.72 10.24
C LEU A 115 12.78 7.52 9.01
N ASP A 116 13.68 8.23 8.34
CA ASP A 116 13.38 8.97 7.11
C ASP A 116 12.93 8.02 5.99
N ALA A 117 13.52 6.82 5.90
CA ALA A 117 13.08 5.80 4.95
C ALA A 117 11.67 5.28 5.25
N TYR A 118 11.32 5.12 6.53
CA TYR A 118 9.96 4.78 6.95
C TYR A 118 8.96 5.89 6.66
N GLU A 119 9.33 7.16 6.82
CA GLU A 119 8.47 8.29 6.45
C GLU A 119 8.20 8.33 4.95
N MET A 120 9.24 8.17 4.12
CA MET A 120 9.09 8.05 2.67
C MET A 120 8.20 6.87 2.28
N ALA A 121 8.37 5.71 2.93
CA ALA A 121 7.54 4.54 2.70
C ALA A 121 6.06 4.81 3.04
N ALA A 122 5.78 5.43 4.18
CA ALA A 122 4.41 5.79 4.58
C ALA A 122 3.77 6.76 3.59
N GLU A 123 4.53 7.73 3.06
CA GLU A 123 4.02 8.62 2.01
C GLU A 123 3.71 7.89 0.70
N ILE A 124 4.53 6.90 0.33
CA ILE A 124 4.32 6.09 -0.87
C ILE A 124 3.00 5.32 -0.73
N GLU A 125 2.81 4.62 0.38
CA GLU A 125 1.56 3.88 0.68
C GLU A 125 0.34 4.79 0.68
N LEU A 126 0.43 5.97 1.32
CA LEU A 126 -0.67 6.92 1.34
C LEU A 126 -1.02 7.45 -0.06
N LYS A 127 -0.02 7.61 -0.94
CA LYS A 127 -0.24 7.98 -2.35
C LYS A 127 -0.86 6.83 -3.13
N GLY A 128 -0.44 5.59 -2.90
CA GLY A 128 -1.03 4.36 -3.45
C GLY A 128 -2.51 4.23 -3.06
N TYR A 129 -2.81 4.29 -1.75
CA TYR A 129 -4.16 4.30 -1.19
C TYR A 129 -5.07 5.31 -1.90
N LYS A 130 -4.66 6.58 -1.97
CA LYS A 130 -5.48 7.64 -2.59
C LYS A 130 -5.68 7.41 -4.08
N PHE A 131 -4.67 6.89 -4.76
CA PHE A 131 -4.75 6.57 -6.17
C PHE A 131 -5.75 5.44 -6.43
N TYR A 132 -5.71 4.37 -5.65
CA TYR A 132 -6.62 3.24 -5.78
C TYR A 132 -8.04 3.55 -5.32
N GLU A 133 -8.21 4.31 -4.24
CA GLU A 133 -9.53 4.77 -3.77
C GLU A 133 -10.24 5.59 -4.85
N LYS A 134 -9.52 6.56 -5.44
CA LYS A 134 -10.02 7.34 -6.56
C LYS A 134 -10.35 6.46 -7.76
N SER A 135 -9.43 5.57 -8.15
CA SER A 135 -9.60 4.67 -9.30
C SER A 135 -10.78 3.72 -9.13
N ALA A 136 -11.04 3.24 -7.91
CA ALA A 136 -12.20 2.44 -7.57
C ALA A 136 -13.51 3.24 -7.68
N SER A 137 -13.51 4.50 -7.22
CA SER A 137 -14.70 5.36 -7.29
C SER A 137 -15.10 5.75 -8.73
N GLU A 138 -14.11 5.87 -9.62
CA GLU A 138 -14.29 6.22 -11.03
C GLU A 138 -14.49 4.98 -11.93
N ALA A 139 -14.25 3.77 -11.40
CA ALA A 139 -14.39 2.53 -12.15
C ALA A 139 -15.85 2.21 -12.48
N THR A 140 -16.14 2.06 -13.78
CA THR A 140 -17.47 1.68 -14.29
C THR A 140 -17.65 0.16 -14.46
N HIS A 141 -16.57 -0.61 -14.40
CA HIS A 141 -16.62 -2.07 -14.49
C HIS A 141 -16.42 -2.68 -13.10
N GLU A 142 -17.35 -3.50 -12.65
CA GLU A 142 -17.33 -4.09 -11.29
C GLU A 142 -16.02 -4.78 -10.96
N ASN A 143 -15.47 -5.61 -11.86
CA ASN A 143 -14.18 -6.26 -11.63
C ASN A 143 -13.00 -5.30 -11.43
N ILE A 144 -12.99 -4.17 -12.16
CA ILE A 144 -11.93 -3.16 -12.02
C ILE A 144 -12.10 -2.43 -10.68
N LYS A 145 -13.35 -2.13 -10.32
CA LYS A 145 -13.69 -1.57 -9.02
C LYS A 145 -13.27 -2.50 -7.88
N HIS A 146 -13.50 -3.81 -8.02
CA HIS A 146 -13.05 -4.82 -7.06
C HIS A 146 -11.52 -4.86 -6.95
N LEU A 147 -10.79 -4.88 -8.07
CA LEU A 147 -9.33 -4.83 -8.06
C LEU A 147 -8.80 -3.62 -7.30
N PHE A 148 -9.28 -2.41 -7.63
CA PHE A 148 -8.80 -1.20 -6.96
C PHE A 148 -9.27 -1.10 -5.52
N THR A 149 -10.44 -1.63 -5.18
CA THR A 149 -10.91 -1.70 -3.79
C THR A 149 -10.05 -2.67 -2.97
N PHE A 150 -9.64 -3.79 -3.56
CA PHE A 150 -8.68 -4.71 -2.95
C PHE A 150 -7.35 -3.99 -2.68
N LEU A 151 -6.72 -3.43 -3.71
CA LEU A 151 -5.44 -2.71 -3.57
C LEU A 151 -5.53 -1.55 -2.55
N THR A 152 -6.63 -0.79 -2.53
CA THR A 152 -6.85 0.27 -1.52
C THR A 152 -6.74 -0.25 -0.08
N LYS A 153 -7.26 -1.45 0.18
CA LYS A 153 -7.20 -2.06 1.52
C LYS A 153 -5.78 -2.52 1.86
N GLU A 154 -5.07 -3.08 0.89
CA GLU A 154 -3.68 -3.51 1.07
C GLU A 154 -2.78 -2.31 1.43
N GLU A 155 -2.82 -1.23 0.65
CA GLU A 155 -1.99 -0.04 0.90
C GLU A 155 -2.31 0.62 2.25
N ASN A 156 -3.58 0.59 2.68
CA ASN A 156 -3.94 1.07 4.00
C ASN A 156 -3.33 0.19 5.11
N ALA A 157 -3.36 -1.14 4.94
CA ALA A 157 -2.75 -2.06 5.88
C ALA A 157 -1.22 -1.90 5.93
N HIS A 158 -0.57 -1.67 4.78
CA HIS A 158 0.86 -1.38 4.68
C HIS A 158 1.22 -0.06 5.37
N TYR A 159 0.48 1.02 5.12
CA TYR A 159 0.66 2.31 5.80
C TYR A 159 0.67 2.17 7.32
N HIS A 160 -0.29 1.42 7.87
CA HIS A 160 -0.35 1.17 9.30
C HIS A 160 0.81 0.32 9.79
N LEU A 161 1.21 -0.73 9.08
CA LEU A 161 2.40 -1.52 9.45
C LEU A 161 3.66 -0.64 9.52
N ILE A 162 3.86 0.22 8.52
CA ILE A 162 5.02 1.11 8.40
C ILE A 162 5.05 2.13 9.53
N THR A 163 3.97 2.87 9.72
CA THR A 163 3.89 3.91 10.77
C THR A 163 4.04 3.33 12.17
N ASN A 164 3.43 2.18 12.43
CA ASN A 164 3.57 1.49 13.71
C ASN A 164 5.00 0.97 13.94
N THR A 165 5.62 0.41 12.91
CA THR A 165 7.02 -0.02 13.01
C THR A 165 7.96 1.16 13.22
N ALA A 166 7.76 2.28 12.53
CA ALA A 166 8.53 3.50 12.73
C ALA A 166 8.39 4.04 14.16
N ASN A 167 7.16 4.05 14.71
CA ASN A 167 6.90 4.47 16.09
C ASN A 167 7.62 3.56 17.09
N TYR A 168 7.55 2.24 16.90
CA TYR A 168 8.29 1.27 17.72
C TYR A 168 9.80 1.49 17.63
N LEU A 169 10.35 1.61 16.43
CA LEU A 169 11.79 1.82 16.21
C LEU A 169 12.30 3.15 16.78
N LYS A 170 11.45 4.18 16.84
CA LYS A 170 11.76 5.48 17.43
C LYS A 170 11.80 5.42 18.96
N ASN A 171 10.83 4.74 19.57
CA ASN A 171 10.79 4.58 21.03
C ASN A 171 10.06 3.29 21.46
N PRO A 172 10.79 2.16 21.60
CA PRO A 172 10.18 0.88 21.95
C PRO A 172 9.50 0.88 23.33
N GLU A 173 9.99 1.68 24.27
CA GLU A 173 9.49 1.69 25.66
C GLU A 173 8.10 2.35 25.76
N THR A 174 7.88 3.46 25.05
CA THR A 174 6.56 4.13 25.03
C THR A 174 5.56 3.38 24.14
N PHE A 175 6.02 2.76 23.05
CA PHE A 175 5.14 2.03 22.14
C PHE A 175 4.41 0.85 22.81
N ILE A 176 5.06 0.17 23.78
CA ILE A 176 4.44 -0.94 24.52
C ILE A 176 3.31 -0.44 25.44
N GLN A 177 3.38 0.81 25.92
CA GLN A 177 2.31 1.41 26.73
C GLN A 177 1.10 1.83 25.89
N ASP A 178 1.31 2.20 24.63
CA ASP A 178 0.27 2.71 23.71
C ASP A 178 -0.41 1.60 22.88
N GLN A 179 -0.15 0.33 23.15
CA GLN A 179 -0.76 -0.81 22.44
C GLN A 179 -2.29 -0.81 22.48
N GLU A 180 -2.93 -0.05 23.37
CA GLU A 180 -4.40 0.08 23.41
C GLU A 180 -4.99 0.82 22.19
N ASP A 181 -4.21 1.63 21.46
CA ASP A 181 -4.68 2.38 20.28
C ASP A 181 -4.61 1.58 18.96
N TRP A 182 -3.91 0.45 18.94
CA TRP A 182 -3.97 -0.52 17.82
C TRP A 182 -5.37 -1.15 17.63
N PHE A 183 -6.22 -1.03 18.64
CA PHE A 183 -7.50 -1.73 18.78
C PHE A 183 -8.73 -0.92 18.38
N PHE A 184 -8.59 0.30 17.84
CA PHE A 184 -9.75 1.01 17.33
C PHE A 184 -10.19 0.40 15.98
N GLU A 185 -10.91 -0.72 16.07
CA GLU A 185 -11.84 -1.18 15.06
C GLU A 185 -12.81 -0.02 14.80
N GLY A 186 -12.60 0.70 13.70
CA GLY A 186 -13.66 1.50 13.11
C GLY A 186 -14.79 0.57 12.72
N GLY A 187 -15.90 0.65 13.47
CA GLY A 187 -17.17 0.02 13.12
C GLY A 187 -17.84 0.61 11.89
#